data_AF-A0A918PYC3-F1
#
_entry.id   AF-A0A918PYC3-F1
#
_cell.length_a   1.000
_cell.length_b   1.000
_cell.length_c   1.000
_cell.angle_alpha   90.00
_cell.angle_beta   90.00
_cell.angle_gamma   90.00
#
_symmetry.space_group_name_H-M   'P 1'
#
loop_
_entity.id
_entity.type
_entity.pdbx_description
1 polymer ?
#
loop_
_entity_poly.entity_id
_entity_poly.type
_entity_poly.pdbx_seq_one_letter_code
_entity_poly.pdbx_strand_id
1 'polypeptide(L)'
;MAGRGDPPEGTPEGTPEGLPGGGEDEYRFVVFDESFVQAARLQEFSATERMGPHAPAVRSLPVWRLGTGSTPALLLVLVVAVAVVFGTAIYLSLRPPHHTSPAKRAEPLRVTLIPLAPSGPVPGGTPTDLQARGPAARFRAGAAGIALPGVRPTENFSVSQVMAALTTAKDYLVESSLDPDVLTGGAIRPVRVLLDPDQLEQFDRSMARPAADGRHAATGWLVRYDPAEVALAAPEVRVGGTLHVTETSPDTLEVTSDHTFAYVLRPAGDTAPAARSGAGGASLFTVRRELRFRFDREDLLRHRTELLTSSVQAGPQSCSAETAGVLRPLLAGRSPSTRAPAGTDPYALGDTTPALCGSLAPGAQPHHPLRPRAPGR
;
A
#
# COMPACT_ATOMS: atom_id res chain seq x y z
N MET A 1 -90.77 28.98 13.86
CA MET A 1 -90.43 30.07 12.91
C MET A 1 -88.96 29.90 12.55
N ALA A 2 -88.71 29.58 11.26
CA ALA A 2 -87.49 29.68 10.43
C ALA A 2 -86.13 29.20 10.99
N GLY A 3 -85.26 28.46 10.27
CA GLY A 3 -85.23 28.18 8.84
C GLY A 3 -84.19 27.12 8.44
N ARG A 4 -84.31 26.79 7.15
CA ARG A 4 -83.71 25.74 6.32
C ARG A 4 -82.27 26.08 5.90
N GLY A 5 -81.43 25.06 5.74
CA GLY A 5 -80.18 25.12 4.99
C GLY A 5 -80.02 23.83 4.19
N ASP A 6 -80.25 23.91 2.87
CA ASP A 6 -80.16 22.80 1.91
C ASP A 6 -78.70 22.34 1.67
N PRO A 7 -78.48 21.09 1.23
CA PRO A 7 -77.17 20.57 0.80
C PRO A 7 -76.85 20.98 -0.65
N PRO A 8 -75.58 20.93 -1.10
CA PRO A 8 -75.25 21.26 -2.48
C PRO A 8 -75.63 20.13 -3.44
N GLU A 9 -76.42 20.50 -4.47
CA GLU A 9 -76.61 19.74 -5.70
C GLU A 9 -75.37 19.81 -6.61
N GLY A 10 -75.14 18.72 -7.34
CA GLY A 10 -74.13 18.64 -8.40
C GLY A 10 -74.03 17.23 -8.95
N THR A 11 -74.96 16.85 -9.82
CA THR A 11 -74.83 15.70 -10.74
C THR A 11 -73.78 16.02 -11.81
N PRO A 12 -72.97 15.04 -12.22
CA PRO A 12 -72.50 14.95 -13.60
C PRO A 12 -73.23 13.85 -14.34
N GLU A 13 -73.60 14.21 -15.56
CA GLU A 13 -74.25 13.43 -16.60
C GLU A 13 -73.60 12.06 -16.86
N GLY A 14 -74.43 11.10 -17.27
CA GLY A 14 -73.96 9.90 -17.95
C GLY A 14 -74.77 8.66 -17.61
N THR A 15 -75.96 8.53 -18.18
CA THR A 15 -76.63 7.23 -18.28
C THR A 15 -76.75 6.87 -19.76
N PRO A 16 -76.22 5.73 -20.21
CA PRO A 16 -76.72 5.07 -21.41
C PRO A 16 -77.85 4.12 -21.03
N GLU A 17 -78.97 4.23 -21.73
CA GLU A 17 -80.13 3.36 -21.62
C GLU A 17 -79.84 1.91 -22.06
N GLY A 18 -80.44 0.94 -21.36
CA GLY A 18 -80.51 -0.47 -21.76
C GLY A 18 -81.12 -1.36 -20.66
N LEU A 19 -82.42 -1.65 -20.74
CA LEU A 19 -83.17 -2.62 -19.91
C LEU A 19 -82.96 -4.09 -20.36
N PRO A 20 -83.40 -5.16 -19.65
CA PRO A 20 -84.04 -5.24 -18.30
C PRO A 20 -83.51 -6.37 -17.37
N GLY A 21 -83.75 -6.22 -16.06
CA GLY A 21 -84.15 -7.35 -15.21
C GLY A 21 -83.11 -7.95 -14.26
N GLY A 22 -83.60 -8.33 -13.07
CA GLY A 22 -82.96 -9.28 -12.17
C GLY A 22 -82.34 -8.64 -10.94
N GLY A 23 -82.92 -8.91 -9.78
CA GLY A 23 -82.44 -8.42 -8.49
C GLY A 23 -81.18 -9.15 -7.99
N GLU A 24 -80.81 -8.75 -6.77
CA GLU A 24 -79.72 -9.27 -5.94
C GLU A 24 -78.36 -8.61 -6.20
N ASP A 25 -78.10 -7.47 -5.52
CA ASP A 25 -76.79 -7.08 -4.96
C ASP A 25 -76.87 -5.68 -4.29
N GLU A 26 -77.72 -5.51 -3.26
CA GLU A 26 -77.88 -4.23 -2.53
C GLU A 26 -76.69 -3.90 -1.60
N TYR A 27 -75.76 -4.84 -1.36
CA TYR A 27 -74.66 -4.66 -0.41
C TYR A 27 -73.26 -4.57 -1.03
N ARG A 28 -73.15 -4.54 -2.37
CA ARG A 28 -71.84 -4.55 -3.05
C ARG A 28 -71.07 -3.23 -2.99
N PHE A 29 -71.69 -2.16 -2.48
CA PHE A 29 -71.09 -0.82 -2.37
C PHE A 29 -70.85 -0.33 -0.93
N VAL A 30 -71.12 -1.15 0.09
CA VAL A 30 -70.79 -0.77 1.48
C VAL A 30 -69.35 -1.19 1.80
N VAL A 31 -68.40 -0.52 1.18
CA VAL A 31 -66.99 -0.64 1.56
C VAL A 31 -66.79 0.29 2.76
N PHE A 32 -66.57 -0.27 3.94
CA PHE A 32 -66.17 0.49 5.12
C PHE A 32 -64.78 1.09 4.86
N ASP A 33 -64.74 2.34 4.38
CA ASP A 33 -63.50 3.05 4.16
C ASP A 33 -62.86 3.48 5.49
N GLU A 34 -61.55 3.79 5.45
CA GLU A 34 -60.78 4.23 6.62
C GLU A 34 -61.43 5.46 7.29
N SER A 35 -62.08 6.33 6.51
CA SER A 35 -62.80 7.49 7.01
C SER A 35 -64.05 7.13 7.82
N PHE A 36 -64.79 6.09 7.45
CA PHE A 36 -65.94 5.60 8.19
C PHE A 36 -65.51 5.03 9.55
N VAL A 37 -64.40 4.28 9.57
CA VAL A 37 -63.82 3.74 10.81
C VAL A 37 -63.34 4.87 11.73
N GLN A 38 -62.68 5.90 11.19
CA GLN A 38 -62.25 7.06 11.99
C GLN A 38 -63.40 7.96 12.46
N ALA A 39 -64.52 7.99 11.73
CA ALA A 39 -65.70 8.76 12.12
C ALA A 39 -66.58 8.07 13.17
N ALA A 40 -66.34 6.79 13.49
CA ALA A 40 -67.09 6.06 14.48
C ALA A 40 -66.86 6.63 15.90
N ARG A 41 -67.88 7.32 16.44
CA ARG A 41 -67.81 8.02 17.74
C ARG A 41 -68.18 7.16 18.94
N LEU A 42 -68.42 5.87 18.71
CA LEU A 42 -68.98 4.93 19.68
C LEU A 42 -68.14 3.67 19.68
N GLN A 43 -67.68 3.28 20.88
CA GLN A 43 -66.95 2.03 21.09
C GLN A 43 -67.76 1.15 22.04
N GLU A 44 -68.03 -0.08 21.62
CA GLU A 44 -68.66 -1.08 22.49
C GLU A 44 -67.68 -1.61 23.53
N PHE A 45 -68.19 -1.85 24.74
CA PHE A 45 -67.42 -2.48 25.82
C PHE A 45 -67.17 -3.96 25.53
N SER A 46 -66.02 -4.46 25.98
CA SER A 46 -65.69 -5.88 25.85
C SER A 46 -66.59 -6.76 26.73
N ALA A 47 -66.70 -8.05 26.38
CA ALA A 47 -67.55 -9.01 27.10
C ALA A 47 -67.22 -9.10 28.61
N THR A 48 -65.94 -8.90 28.97
CA THR A 48 -65.47 -8.93 30.36
C THR A 48 -65.86 -7.67 31.13
N GLU A 49 -65.90 -6.50 30.48
CA GLU A 49 -66.29 -5.22 31.09
C GLU A 49 -67.79 -5.08 31.34
N ARG A 50 -68.63 -5.86 30.62
CA ARG A 50 -70.09 -5.91 30.83
C ARG A 50 -70.52 -6.70 32.07
N MET A 51 -69.61 -7.41 32.73
CA MET A 51 -69.90 -8.23 33.92
C MET A 51 -69.96 -7.42 35.24
N GLY A 52 -69.67 -6.11 35.19
CA GLY A 52 -69.77 -5.21 36.36
C GLY A 52 -71.19 -4.67 36.62
N PRO A 53 -71.51 -4.22 37.83
CA PRO A 53 -72.86 -3.74 38.15
C PRO A 53 -73.15 -2.41 37.44
N HIS A 54 -74.18 -2.39 36.59
CA HIS A 54 -74.69 -1.22 35.84
C HIS A 54 -73.72 -0.60 34.80
N ALA A 55 -73.25 -1.39 33.84
CA ALA A 55 -72.50 -0.89 32.69
C ALA A 55 -73.41 -0.56 31.48
N PRO A 56 -73.47 0.69 30.98
CA PRO A 56 -74.15 1.02 29.73
C PRO A 56 -73.43 0.36 28.52
N ALA A 57 -74.16 0.03 27.46
CA ALA A 57 -73.65 -0.84 26.37
C ALA A 57 -72.50 -0.25 25.53
N VAL A 58 -72.28 1.07 25.59
CA VAL A 58 -71.37 1.82 24.69
C VAL A 58 -70.72 3.00 25.43
N ARG A 59 -69.46 3.31 25.11
CA ARG A 59 -68.79 4.55 25.54
C ARG A 59 -68.48 5.47 24.35
N SER A 60 -68.54 6.77 24.59
CA SER A 60 -68.04 7.79 23.64
C SER A 60 -66.53 7.99 23.83
N LEU A 61 -65.80 8.06 22.71
CA LEU A 61 -64.36 8.36 22.72
C LEU A 61 -64.13 9.88 22.85
N PRO A 62 -63.14 10.33 23.64
CA PRO A 62 -62.82 11.76 23.75
C PRO A 62 -62.21 12.28 22.45
N VAL A 63 -62.69 13.43 21.98
CA VAL A 63 -62.17 14.09 20.77
C VAL A 63 -60.82 14.72 21.09
N TRP A 64 -59.74 14.23 20.49
CA TRP A 64 -58.45 14.88 20.58
C TRP A 64 -58.48 16.13 19.69
N ARG A 65 -58.84 17.28 20.27
CA ARG A 65 -58.59 18.56 19.61
C ARG A 65 -57.08 18.79 19.65
N LEU A 66 -56.41 18.67 18.50
CA LEU A 66 -55.14 19.36 18.31
C LEU A 66 -55.42 20.85 18.53
N GLY A 67 -55.14 21.34 19.74
CA GLY A 67 -55.14 22.76 20.01
C GLY A 67 -54.12 23.40 19.09
N THR A 68 -54.56 24.25 18.18
CA THR A 68 -53.71 25.19 17.44
C THR A 68 -53.10 26.16 18.43
N GLY A 69 -52.04 25.71 19.11
CA GLY A 69 -51.17 26.56 19.91
C GLY A 69 -50.40 27.50 18.99
N SER A 70 -50.64 28.81 19.14
CA SER A 70 -49.88 29.93 18.59
C SER A 70 -48.94 29.60 17.42
N THR A 71 -49.43 29.77 16.20
CA THR A 71 -48.64 29.80 14.95
C THR A 71 -47.31 30.58 15.03
N PRO A 72 -47.15 31.69 15.79
CA PRO A 72 -45.84 32.34 15.91
C PRO A 72 -44.80 31.52 16.66
N ALA A 73 -45.18 30.69 17.64
CA ALA A 73 -44.23 29.92 18.44
C ALA A 73 -43.62 28.76 17.62
N LEU A 74 -44.43 28.10 16.80
CA LEU A 74 -43.97 27.02 15.91
C LEU A 74 -43.05 27.57 14.81
N LEU A 75 -43.40 28.73 14.23
CA LEU A 75 -42.56 29.42 13.26
C LEU A 75 -41.22 29.86 13.87
N LEU A 76 -41.23 30.36 15.10
CA LEU A 76 -39.99 30.73 15.82
C LEU A 76 -39.08 29.52 16.04
N VAL A 77 -39.63 28.39 16.49
CA VAL A 77 -38.86 27.15 16.70
C VAL A 77 -38.27 26.65 15.39
N LEU A 78 -39.04 26.70 14.29
CA LEU A 78 -38.55 26.33 12.96
C LEU A 78 -37.39 27.22 12.50
N VAL A 79 -37.52 28.55 12.66
CA VAL A 79 -36.47 29.52 12.27
C VAL A 79 -35.20 29.29 13.10
N VAL A 80 -35.33 29.04 14.40
CA VAL A 80 -34.19 28.72 15.27
C VAL A 80 -33.54 27.41 14.84
N ALA A 81 -34.31 26.36 14.54
CA ALA A 81 -33.77 25.09 14.08
C ALA A 81 -33.00 25.24 12.75
N VAL A 82 -33.55 26.00 11.80
CA VAL A 82 -32.88 26.31 10.52
C VAL A 82 -31.60 27.10 10.77
N ALA A 83 -31.64 28.13 11.63
CA ALA A 83 -30.46 28.93 11.97
C ALA A 83 -29.36 28.10 12.65
N VAL A 84 -29.73 27.14 13.51
CA VAL A 84 -28.78 26.21 14.15
C VAL A 84 -28.16 25.27 13.11
N VAL A 85 -28.96 24.68 12.22
CA VAL A 85 -28.44 23.78 11.18
C VAL A 85 -27.49 24.52 10.23
N PHE A 86 -27.89 25.69 9.73
CA PHE A 86 -27.05 26.51 8.87
C PHE A 86 -25.83 27.05 9.61
N GLY A 87 -25.98 27.48 10.86
CA GLY A 87 -24.88 27.91 11.71
C GLY A 87 -23.87 26.79 11.93
N THR A 88 -24.33 25.56 12.11
CA THR A 88 -23.47 24.38 12.26
C THR A 88 -22.77 24.02 10.95
N ALA A 89 -23.48 24.08 9.81
CA ALA A 89 -22.89 23.85 8.49
C ALA A 89 -21.82 24.90 8.15
N ILE A 90 -22.11 26.17 8.41
CA ILE A 90 -21.16 27.29 8.25
C ILE A 90 -19.98 27.12 9.21
N TYR A 91 -20.23 26.77 10.47
CA TYR A 91 -19.17 26.52 11.46
C TYR A 91 -18.27 25.34 11.06
N LEU A 92 -18.83 24.26 10.53
CA LEU A 92 -18.06 23.13 10.02
C LEU A 92 -17.32 23.47 8.72
N SER A 93 -17.88 24.33 7.88
CA SER A 93 -17.24 24.82 6.65
C SER A 93 -16.15 25.87 6.90
N LEU A 94 -16.25 26.61 8.01
CA LEU A 94 -15.27 27.62 8.44
C LEU A 94 -14.27 27.06 9.45
N ARG A 95 -14.52 25.88 10.04
CA ARG A 95 -13.49 25.15 10.77
C ARG A 95 -12.42 24.78 9.76
N PRO A 96 -11.19 25.31 9.88
CA PRO A 96 -10.10 24.79 9.07
C PRO A 96 -10.01 23.28 9.34
N PRO A 97 -9.89 22.43 8.30
CA PRO A 97 -9.51 21.04 8.52
C PRO A 97 -8.29 21.03 9.44
N HIS A 98 -8.26 20.07 10.38
CA HIS A 98 -7.16 19.93 11.34
C HIS A 98 -5.86 20.13 10.58
N HIS A 99 -5.08 21.13 10.99
CA HIS A 99 -3.89 21.63 10.32
C HIS A 99 -3.25 20.53 9.46
N THR A 100 -3.60 20.50 8.17
CA THR A 100 -2.79 19.80 7.20
C THR A 100 -1.51 20.59 7.22
N SER A 101 -0.51 20.10 7.99
CA SER A 101 0.85 20.58 7.85
C SER A 101 1.12 20.62 6.34
N PRO A 102 1.58 21.75 5.79
CA PRO A 102 1.92 21.79 4.37
C PRO A 102 2.84 20.61 4.10
N ALA A 103 2.47 19.77 3.12
CA ALA A 103 3.23 18.58 2.76
C ALA A 103 4.70 18.96 2.69
N LYS A 104 5.49 18.42 3.62
CA LYS A 104 6.91 18.73 3.71
C LYS A 104 7.54 18.14 2.45
N ARG A 105 8.15 18.99 1.62
CA ARG A 105 8.88 18.57 0.41
C ARG A 105 9.76 17.37 0.72
N ALA A 106 9.73 16.36 -0.15
CA ALA A 106 10.52 15.15 0.04
C ALA A 106 12.00 15.50 0.22
N GLU A 107 12.66 14.84 1.16
CA GLU A 107 14.10 14.98 1.32
C GLU A 107 14.82 14.20 0.20
N PRO A 108 15.90 14.75 -0.38
CA PRO A 108 16.67 14.03 -1.40
C PRO A 108 17.34 12.79 -0.78
N LEU A 109 17.35 11.68 -1.53
CA LEU A 109 17.97 10.43 -1.13
C LEU A 109 19.46 10.65 -0.81
N ARG A 110 19.90 10.01 0.28
CA ARG A 110 21.31 9.82 0.61
C ARG A 110 21.73 8.37 0.39
N VAL A 111 22.85 8.17 -0.28
CA VAL A 111 23.36 6.85 -0.68
C VAL A 111 24.74 6.59 -0.07
N THR A 112 24.92 5.40 0.46
CA THR A 112 26.22 4.84 0.85
C THR A 112 26.44 3.52 0.11
N LEU A 113 27.54 3.41 -0.62
CA LEU A 113 27.92 2.18 -1.33
C LEU A 113 29.20 1.59 -0.74
N ILE A 114 29.19 0.29 -0.43
CA ILE A 114 30.33 -0.43 0.11
C ILE A 114 30.55 -1.70 -0.72
N PRO A 115 31.51 -1.70 -1.67
CA PRO A 115 31.95 -2.94 -2.30
C PRO A 115 32.57 -3.90 -1.28
N LEU A 116 32.27 -5.19 -1.44
CA LEU A 116 32.80 -6.27 -0.62
C LEU A 116 33.77 -7.12 -1.44
N ALA A 117 35.06 -6.97 -1.16
CA ALA A 117 36.13 -7.69 -1.84
C ALA A 117 36.36 -9.07 -1.21
N PRO A 118 36.37 -10.16 -1.99
CA PRO A 118 36.71 -11.48 -1.48
C PRO A 118 38.19 -11.58 -1.10
N SER A 119 38.56 -12.47 -0.19
CA SER A 119 39.97 -12.69 0.16
C SER A 119 40.73 -13.58 -0.83
N GLY A 120 40.03 -14.26 -1.74
CA GLY A 120 40.61 -15.17 -2.71
C GLY A 120 39.73 -15.35 -3.95
N PRO A 121 39.99 -16.37 -4.77
CA PRO A 121 39.19 -16.65 -5.96
C PRO A 121 37.72 -16.89 -5.59
N VAL A 122 36.81 -16.30 -6.37
CA VAL A 122 35.37 -16.47 -6.15
C VAL A 122 34.94 -17.91 -6.42
N PRO A 123 34.22 -18.57 -5.50
CA PRO A 123 33.70 -19.91 -5.72
C PRO A 123 32.74 -19.97 -6.92
N GLY A 124 32.90 -21.02 -7.72
CA GLY A 124 32.00 -21.38 -8.82
C GLY A 124 31.17 -22.61 -8.49
N GLY A 125 30.03 -22.77 -9.18
CA GLY A 125 29.19 -23.96 -9.01
C GLY A 125 27.99 -23.99 -9.95
N THR A 126 27.13 -24.99 -9.77
CA THR A 126 25.79 -24.98 -10.38
C THR A 126 24.89 -24.03 -9.58
N PRO A 127 23.85 -23.42 -10.20
CA PRO A 127 22.98 -22.50 -9.47
C PRO A 127 22.32 -23.10 -8.23
N THR A 128 21.81 -24.33 -8.34
CA THR A 128 21.20 -25.06 -7.21
C THR A 128 22.18 -25.23 -6.06
N ASP A 129 23.41 -25.65 -6.36
CA ASP A 129 24.44 -25.84 -5.36
C ASP A 129 24.84 -24.53 -4.67
N LEU A 130 25.00 -23.45 -5.44
CA LEU A 130 25.41 -22.15 -4.92
C LEU A 130 24.37 -21.56 -3.96
N GLN A 131 23.09 -21.84 -4.20
CA GLN A 131 22.01 -21.43 -3.30
C GLN A 131 21.86 -22.37 -2.10
N ALA A 132 22.19 -23.65 -2.24
CA ALA A 132 22.08 -24.63 -1.16
C ALA A 132 23.30 -24.62 -0.21
N ARG A 133 24.45 -24.13 -0.65
CA ARG A 133 25.70 -24.09 0.13
C ARG A 133 25.95 -22.67 0.65
N GLY A 134 25.69 -22.44 1.94
CA GLY A 134 26.00 -21.18 2.62
C GLY A 134 24.77 -20.48 3.23
N PRO A 135 24.91 -19.22 3.69
CA PRO A 135 23.83 -18.50 4.37
C PRO A 135 22.55 -18.35 3.55
N ALA A 136 22.69 -18.23 2.22
CA ALA A 136 21.56 -18.09 1.29
C ALA A 136 20.63 -19.33 1.26
N ALA A 137 21.06 -20.48 1.76
CA ALA A 137 20.23 -21.68 1.85
C ALA A 137 19.03 -21.51 2.79
N ARG A 138 19.12 -20.57 3.73
CA ARG A 138 18.04 -20.25 4.69
C ARG A 138 17.06 -19.21 4.14
N PHE A 139 17.37 -18.61 3.00
CA PHE A 139 16.59 -17.55 2.40
C PHE A 139 15.48 -18.12 1.52
N ARG A 140 14.35 -17.41 1.47
CA ARG A 140 13.21 -17.80 0.62
C ARG A 140 13.42 -17.27 -0.79
N ALA A 141 12.74 -17.87 -1.76
CA ALA A 141 12.82 -17.43 -3.15
C ALA A 141 11.97 -16.17 -3.40
N GLY A 142 12.55 -15.20 -4.11
CA GLY A 142 11.88 -14.00 -4.61
C GLY A 142 11.12 -13.21 -3.54
N ALA A 143 9.94 -12.71 -3.92
CA ALA A 143 9.09 -11.87 -3.07
C ALA A 143 8.60 -12.57 -1.79
N ALA A 144 8.68 -13.91 -1.71
CA ALA A 144 8.36 -14.66 -0.50
C ALA A 144 9.42 -14.47 0.61
N GLY A 145 10.64 -14.04 0.27
CA GLY A 145 11.66 -13.64 1.24
C GLY A 145 11.52 -12.24 1.80
N ILE A 146 10.59 -11.43 1.26
CA ILE A 146 10.20 -10.12 1.77
C ILE A 146 8.88 -10.30 2.51
N ALA A 147 8.95 -10.85 3.72
CA ALA A 147 7.79 -11.11 4.55
C ALA A 147 7.36 -9.82 5.28
N LEU A 148 6.07 -9.50 5.23
CA LEU A 148 5.54 -8.38 6.00
C LEU A 148 5.46 -8.77 7.48
N PRO A 149 5.83 -7.88 8.42
CA PRO A 149 5.67 -8.11 9.84
C PRO A 149 4.18 -8.10 10.21
N GLY A 150 3.86 -8.58 11.41
CA GLY A 150 2.50 -8.45 11.96
C GLY A 150 2.12 -6.96 12.10
N VAL A 151 0.95 -6.59 11.61
CA VAL A 151 0.51 -5.19 11.57
C VAL A 151 -0.40 -4.85 12.73
N ARG A 152 -0.16 -3.68 13.31
CA ARG A 152 -0.94 -3.08 14.39
C ARG A 152 -1.17 -1.61 14.05
N PRO A 153 -2.28 -1.00 14.51
CA PRO A 153 -2.43 0.44 14.40
C PRO A 153 -1.38 1.13 15.27
N THR A 154 -1.05 2.36 14.90
CA THR A 154 -0.25 3.26 15.73
C THR A 154 -1.16 4.31 16.37
N GLU A 155 -0.60 5.36 16.96
CA GLU A 155 -1.39 6.43 17.59
C GLU A 155 -2.22 7.18 16.55
N ASN A 156 -1.62 7.53 15.41
CA ASN A 156 -2.28 8.32 14.37
C ASN A 156 -2.59 7.53 13.09
N PHE A 157 -2.13 6.29 12.94
CA PHE A 157 -2.35 5.49 11.72
C PHE A 157 -3.16 4.23 11.97
N SER A 158 -4.14 3.98 11.09
CA SER A 158 -4.94 2.77 11.10
C SER A 158 -4.12 1.54 10.67
N VAL A 159 -4.64 0.34 10.97
CA VAL A 159 -4.08 -0.93 10.46
C VAL A 159 -3.94 -0.91 8.94
N SER A 160 -4.94 -0.39 8.22
CA SER A 160 -4.91 -0.32 6.76
C SER A 160 -3.83 0.60 6.22
N GLN A 161 -3.55 1.71 6.92
CA GLN A 161 -2.49 2.64 6.54
C GLN A 161 -1.10 2.06 6.80
N VAL A 162 -0.90 1.39 7.94
CA VAL A 162 0.36 0.68 8.21
C VAL A 162 0.59 -0.46 7.21
N MET A 163 -0.47 -1.20 6.86
CA MET A 163 -0.41 -2.21 5.78
C MET A 163 -0.05 -1.60 4.42
N ALA A 164 -0.59 -0.43 4.08
CA ALA A 164 -0.30 0.26 2.82
C ALA A 164 1.18 0.67 2.74
N ALA A 165 1.74 1.23 3.82
CA ALA A 165 3.17 1.58 3.91
C ALA A 165 4.06 0.35 3.68
N LEU A 166 3.76 -0.74 4.39
CA LEU A 166 4.51 -2.00 4.29
C LEU A 166 4.41 -2.65 2.92
N THR A 167 3.23 -2.63 2.31
CA THR A 167 3.02 -3.18 0.96
C THR A 167 3.77 -2.35 -0.07
N THR A 168 3.70 -1.01 0.01
CA THR A 168 4.43 -0.12 -0.90
C THR A 168 5.95 -0.31 -0.78
N ALA A 169 6.48 -0.39 0.45
CA ALA A 169 7.89 -0.68 0.68
C ALA A 169 8.32 -2.06 0.13
N LYS A 170 7.46 -3.08 0.29
CA LYS A 170 7.69 -4.40 -0.29
C LYS A 170 7.72 -4.35 -1.82
N ASP A 171 6.76 -3.68 -2.44
CA ASP A 171 6.70 -3.56 -3.90
C ASP A 171 7.94 -2.83 -4.41
N TYR A 172 8.37 -1.75 -3.74
CA TYR A 172 9.63 -1.09 -4.07
C TYR A 172 10.81 -2.06 -4.03
N LEU A 173 10.92 -2.90 -3.00
CA LEU A 173 12.01 -3.89 -2.90
C LEU A 173 11.92 -4.98 -3.98
N VAL A 174 10.71 -5.39 -4.37
CA VAL A 174 10.50 -6.35 -5.45
C VAL A 174 10.94 -5.74 -6.79
N GLU A 175 10.40 -4.57 -7.14
CA GLU A 175 10.72 -3.90 -8.41
C GLU A 175 12.20 -3.51 -8.48
N SER A 176 12.76 -2.97 -7.39
CA SER A 176 14.14 -2.47 -7.40
C SER A 176 15.21 -3.54 -7.17
N SER A 177 14.87 -4.78 -6.86
CA SER A 177 15.87 -5.81 -6.52
C SER A 177 15.57 -7.23 -7.01
N LEU A 178 14.39 -7.50 -7.56
CA LEU A 178 14.01 -8.83 -8.04
C LEU A 178 13.58 -8.85 -9.50
N ASP A 179 13.04 -7.74 -10.02
CA ASP A 179 12.60 -7.66 -11.42
C ASP A 179 13.78 -7.87 -12.40
N PRO A 180 13.79 -8.95 -13.21
CA PRO A 180 14.84 -9.21 -14.20
C PRO A 180 15.03 -8.07 -15.21
N ASP A 181 13.96 -7.35 -15.56
CA ASP A 181 14.02 -6.21 -16.47
C ASP A 181 14.74 -5.02 -15.84
N VAL A 182 14.71 -4.89 -14.51
CA VAL A 182 15.52 -3.92 -13.77
C VAL A 182 16.96 -4.42 -13.59
N LEU A 183 17.12 -5.68 -13.14
CA LEU A 183 18.42 -6.26 -12.80
C LEU A 183 19.37 -6.30 -14.00
N THR A 184 18.87 -6.73 -15.15
CA THR A 184 19.65 -6.92 -16.38
C THR A 184 19.03 -6.30 -17.63
N GLY A 185 17.75 -5.92 -17.61
CA GLY A 185 17.07 -5.30 -18.77
C GLY A 185 17.23 -3.78 -18.88
N GLY A 186 17.75 -3.12 -17.83
CA GLY A 186 17.91 -1.65 -17.81
C GLY A 186 16.60 -0.87 -17.63
N ALA A 187 15.49 -1.54 -17.32
CA ALA A 187 14.23 -0.89 -17.00
C ALA A 187 14.38 -0.03 -15.72
N ILE A 188 13.82 1.17 -15.76
CA ILE A 188 13.76 2.08 -14.60
C ILE A 188 12.33 2.40 -14.18
N ARG A 189 11.36 2.22 -15.09
CA ARG A 189 9.95 2.59 -14.90
C ARG A 189 9.29 1.89 -13.72
N PRO A 190 9.47 0.57 -13.48
CA PRO A 190 8.82 -0.11 -12.36
C PRO A 190 9.17 0.50 -11.00
N VAL A 191 10.42 0.93 -10.83
CA VAL A 191 10.87 1.64 -9.62
C VAL A 191 10.41 3.09 -9.62
N ARG A 192 10.54 3.78 -10.76
CA ARG A 192 10.24 5.21 -10.89
C ARG A 192 8.80 5.56 -10.52
N VAL A 193 7.82 4.71 -10.84
CA VAL A 193 6.39 4.98 -10.57
C VAL A 193 6.00 4.88 -9.10
N LEU A 194 6.83 4.20 -8.29
CA LEU A 194 6.63 4.04 -6.84
C LEU A 194 7.26 5.17 -6.04
N LEU A 195 8.03 6.06 -6.67
CA LEU A 195 8.68 7.18 -5.98
C LEU A 195 7.74 8.38 -5.88
N ASP A 196 7.90 9.14 -4.80
CA ASP A 196 7.28 10.46 -4.67
C ASP A 196 7.75 11.39 -5.82
N PRO A 197 6.86 12.21 -6.41
CA PRO A 197 7.19 13.14 -7.49
C PRO A 197 8.38 14.06 -7.20
N ASP A 198 8.57 14.48 -5.95
CA ASP A 198 9.66 15.38 -5.56
C ASP A 198 11.04 14.71 -5.67
N GLN A 199 11.11 13.38 -5.69
CA GLN A 199 12.36 12.62 -5.84
C GLN A 199 12.69 12.25 -7.31
N LEU A 200 11.76 12.47 -8.25
CA LEU A 200 11.91 12.02 -9.63
C LEU A 200 13.08 12.71 -10.37
N GLU A 201 13.33 13.99 -10.10
CA GLU A 201 14.47 14.70 -10.71
C GLU A 201 15.81 14.07 -10.29
N GLN A 202 15.98 13.78 -9.00
CA GLN A 202 17.18 13.13 -8.48
C GLN A 202 17.32 11.71 -9.05
N PHE A 203 16.23 10.95 -9.09
CA PHE A 203 16.21 9.61 -9.66
C PHE A 203 16.62 9.62 -11.14
N ASP A 204 15.98 10.47 -11.95
CA ASP A 204 16.24 10.56 -13.39
C ASP A 204 17.70 11.00 -13.66
N ARG A 205 18.22 11.95 -12.87
CA ARG A 205 19.64 12.34 -12.89
C ARG A 205 20.56 11.17 -12.54
N SER A 206 20.22 10.40 -11.50
CA SER A 206 21.01 9.23 -11.07
C SER A 206 21.09 8.18 -12.16
N MET A 207 20.03 8.00 -12.96
CA MET A 207 20.00 7.07 -14.09
C MET A 207 20.77 7.59 -15.31
N ALA A 208 20.68 8.90 -15.59
CA ALA A 208 21.31 9.52 -16.75
C ALA A 208 22.82 9.77 -16.57
N ARG A 209 23.24 10.16 -15.36
CA ARG A 209 24.63 10.49 -15.02
C ARG A 209 24.95 9.97 -13.61
N PRO A 210 25.13 8.66 -13.44
CA PRO A 210 25.43 8.09 -12.14
C PRO A 210 26.72 8.67 -11.56
N ALA A 211 26.71 9.00 -10.26
CA ALA A 211 27.89 9.53 -9.57
C ALA A 211 28.01 8.97 -8.15
N ALA A 212 29.24 8.80 -7.68
CA ALA A 212 29.57 8.38 -6.31
C ALA A 212 29.72 9.59 -5.38
N ASP A 213 28.72 10.48 -5.37
CA ASP A 213 28.65 11.73 -4.59
C ASP A 213 27.71 11.64 -3.38
N GLY A 214 27.31 10.41 -3.04
CA GLY A 214 26.36 10.12 -1.96
C GLY A 214 24.90 10.48 -2.29
N ARG A 215 24.57 10.86 -3.52
CA ARG A 215 23.20 11.26 -3.92
C ARG A 215 22.75 10.67 -5.25
N HIS A 216 23.65 10.53 -6.22
CA HIS A 216 23.29 10.21 -7.60
C HIS A 216 23.78 8.83 -8.06
N ALA A 217 24.04 7.92 -7.14
CA ALA A 217 24.33 6.54 -7.50
C ALA A 217 23.04 5.82 -7.89
N ALA A 218 22.92 5.41 -9.16
CA ALA A 218 21.83 4.56 -9.66
C ALA A 218 21.67 3.28 -8.83
N THR A 219 22.78 2.68 -8.41
CA THR A 219 22.79 1.46 -7.58
C THR A 219 22.31 1.67 -6.14
N GLY A 220 22.18 2.92 -5.70
CA GLY A 220 21.50 3.27 -4.45
C GLY A 220 19.97 3.10 -4.55
N TRP A 221 19.41 3.42 -5.72
CA TRP A 221 17.97 3.31 -5.97
C TRP A 221 17.55 1.86 -6.20
N LEU A 222 18.31 1.13 -7.00
CA LEU A 222 17.93 -0.20 -7.48
C LEU A 222 19.16 -1.05 -7.82
N VAL A 223 19.01 -2.37 -7.80
CA VAL A 223 20.09 -3.32 -8.15
C VAL A 223 20.15 -3.45 -9.67
N ARG A 224 21.33 -3.17 -10.24
CA ARG A 224 21.59 -3.26 -11.69
C ARG A 224 22.94 -3.89 -11.96
N TYR A 225 22.98 -4.68 -13.02
CA TYR A 225 24.19 -5.23 -13.59
C TYR A 225 24.34 -4.81 -15.04
N ASP A 226 25.55 -4.93 -15.58
CA ASP A 226 25.81 -4.74 -17.01
C ASP A 226 25.41 -6.00 -17.79
N PRO A 227 24.36 -5.96 -18.64
CA PRO A 227 23.92 -7.13 -19.39
C PRO A 227 24.91 -7.60 -20.45
N ALA A 228 25.87 -6.77 -20.83
CA ALA A 228 26.97 -7.17 -21.71
C ALA A 228 28.02 -8.01 -20.97
N GLU A 229 28.07 -7.94 -19.63
CA GLU A 229 29.06 -8.65 -18.82
C GLU A 229 28.48 -9.85 -18.07
N VAL A 230 27.25 -9.74 -17.56
CA VAL A 230 26.64 -10.78 -16.73
C VAL A 230 25.18 -11.06 -17.10
N ALA A 231 24.76 -12.29 -16.84
CA ALA A 231 23.37 -12.72 -16.92
C ALA A 231 22.96 -13.47 -15.66
N LEU A 232 21.67 -13.51 -15.36
CA LEU A 232 21.12 -14.38 -14.33
C LEU A 232 21.29 -15.84 -14.75
N ALA A 233 21.90 -16.64 -13.87
CA ALA A 233 22.06 -18.08 -14.05
C ALA A 233 20.91 -18.87 -13.41
N ALA A 234 20.15 -18.25 -12.52
CA ALA A 234 18.88 -18.73 -12.00
C ALA A 234 17.90 -17.56 -11.89
N PRO A 235 16.61 -17.77 -12.23
CA PRO A 235 15.60 -16.72 -12.15
C PRO A 235 15.23 -16.39 -10.69
N GLU A 236 15.29 -17.38 -9.79
CA GLU A 236 14.92 -17.20 -8.39
C GLU A 236 16.07 -16.61 -7.57
N VAL A 237 15.96 -15.33 -7.24
CA VAL A 237 16.83 -14.66 -6.26
C VAL A 237 16.48 -15.15 -4.86
N ARG A 238 17.48 -15.42 -4.02
CA ARG A 238 17.29 -15.81 -2.62
C ARG A 238 17.27 -14.56 -1.75
N VAL A 239 16.23 -14.38 -0.94
CA VAL A 239 16.02 -13.17 -0.14
C VAL A 239 15.76 -13.51 1.32
N GLY A 240 16.40 -12.75 2.22
CA GLY A 240 16.15 -12.79 3.65
C GLY A 240 16.35 -11.41 4.26
N GLY A 241 15.47 -11.04 5.19
CA GLY A 241 15.49 -9.73 5.82
C GLY A 241 14.26 -9.45 6.66
N THR A 242 14.15 -8.21 7.11
CA THR A 242 13.01 -7.73 7.90
C THR A 242 12.56 -6.34 7.46
N LEU A 243 11.29 -6.05 7.73
CA LEU A 243 10.71 -4.71 7.67
C LEU A 243 10.29 -4.31 9.08
N HIS A 244 10.51 -3.04 9.42
CA HIS A 244 10.03 -2.45 10.66
C HIS A 244 9.31 -1.14 10.35
N VAL A 245 8.19 -0.89 11.03
CA VAL A 245 7.43 0.34 10.90
C VAL A 245 7.57 1.17 12.16
N THR A 246 7.69 2.47 12.03
CA THR A 246 7.68 3.42 13.15
C THR A 246 6.88 4.65 12.74
N GLU A 247 6.04 5.14 13.65
CA GLU A 247 5.42 6.45 13.51
C GLU A 247 6.40 7.51 14.05
N THR A 248 6.84 8.44 13.21
CA THR A 248 7.79 9.49 13.60
C THR A 248 7.12 10.82 13.91
N SER A 249 5.92 11.05 13.38
CA SER A 249 5.05 12.19 13.68
C SER A 249 3.59 11.82 13.37
N PRO A 250 2.60 12.63 13.81
CA PRO A 250 1.17 12.33 13.58
C PRO A 250 0.76 12.16 12.10
N ASP A 251 1.58 12.68 11.19
CA ASP A 251 1.39 12.69 9.75
C ASP A 251 2.44 11.89 8.97
N THR A 252 3.41 11.25 9.64
CA THR A 252 4.49 10.49 8.98
C THR A 252 4.69 9.10 9.56
N LEU A 253 4.62 8.09 8.68
CA LEU A 253 5.15 6.76 8.94
C LEU A 253 6.52 6.60 8.28
N GLU A 254 7.39 5.86 8.93
CA GLU A 254 8.61 5.37 8.34
C GLU A 254 8.64 3.85 8.34
N VAL A 255 9.18 3.30 7.25
CA VAL A 255 9.48 1.87 7.15
C VAL A 255 10.97 1.71 6.95
N THR A 256 11.62 0.93 7.80
CA THR A 256 13.01 0.52 7.60
C THR A 256 13.03 -0.91 7.08
N SER A 257 13.92 -1.14 6.11
CA SER A 257 14.15 -2.43 5.48
C SER A 257 15.60 -2.79 5.61
N ASP A 258 15.90 -4.01 6.06
CA ASP A 258 17.23 -4.60 6.02
C ASP A 258 17.12 -5.97 5.35
N HIS A 259 17.45 -6.02 4.06
CA HIS A 259 17.33 -7.23 3.26
C HIS A 259 18.64 -7.58 2.58
N THR A 260 18.96 -8.87 2.58
CA THR A 260 20.04 -9.46 1.78
C THR A 260 19.44 -10.25 0.62
N PHE A 261 19.88 -9.89 -0.58
CA PHE A 261 19.53 -10.51 -1.84
C PHE A 261 20.74 -11.30 -2.36
N ALA A 262 20.56 -12.58 -2.69
CA ALA A 262 21.60 -13.43 -3.22
C ALA A 262 21.24 -13.91 -4.62
N TYR A 263 22.01 -13.42 -5.59
CA TYR A 263 21.86 -13.63 -7.02
C TYR A 263 22.84 -14.70 -7.48
N VAL A 264 22.42 -15.57 -8.40
CA VAL A 264 23.34 -16.46 -9.09
C VAL A 264 23.62 -15.87 -10.46
N LEU A 265 24.85 -15.44 -10.69
CA LEU A 265 25.28 -14.73 -11.89
C LEU A 265 26.25 -15.58 -12.70
N ARG A 266 26.22 -15.43 -14.02
CA ARG A 266 27.15 -16.04 -14.97
C ARG A 266 27.64 -14.99 -15.96
N PRO A 267 28.73 -15.22 -16.71
CA PRO A 267 29.11 -14.35 -17.81
C PRO A 267 27.98 -14.24 -18.84
N ALA A 268 27.81 -13.05 -19.42
CA ALA A 268 26.93 -12.84 -20.57
C ALA A 268 27.53 -13.46 -21.85
N GLY A 269 26.66 -13.88 -22.78
CA GLY A 269 27.02 -14.50 -24.07
C GLY A 269 27.45 -15.98 -24.03
N ASP A 270 27.50 -16.61 -25.20
CA ASP A 270 27.93 -18.02 -25.41
C ASP A 270 29.45 -18.22 -25.39
N THR A 271 30.23 -17.15 -25.23
CA THR A 271 31.69 -17.15 -25.38
C THR A 271 32.48 -17.54 -24.12
N ALA A 272 31.83 -18.01 -23.06
CA ALA A 272 32.54 -18.52 -21.89
C ALA A 272 33.08 -19.95 -22.15
N PRO A 273 34.36 -20.26 -21.85
CA PRO A 273 34.86 -21.64 -21.81
C PRO A 273 34.03 -22.58 -20.91
N ALA A 274 33.23 -22.01 -20.01
CA ALA A 274 32.29 -22.69 -19.12
C ALA A 274 31.11 -23.36 -19.84
N ALA A 275 30.81 -23.04 -21.11
CA ALA A 275 29.81 -23.78 -21.88
C ALA A 275 30.28 -25.20 -22.28
N ARG A 276 31.59 -25.50 -22.19
CA ARG A 276 32.17 -26.81 -22.56
C ARG A 276 32.43 -27.75 -21.38
N SER A 277 32.25 -27.27 -20.16
CA SER A 277 32.40 -28.04 -18.94
C SER A 277 31.10 -27.85 -18.17
N GLY A 278 30.20 -28.84 -18.17
CA GLY A 278 28.85 -28.79 -17.59
C GLY A 278 28.74 -28.50 -16.07
N ALA A 279 29.75 -27.85 -15.47
CA ALA A 279 29.78 -27.30 -14.13
C ALA A 279 30.69 -26.06 -14.09
N GLY A 280 30.23 -24.95 -13.49
CA GLY A 280 31.16 -24.04 -12.79
C GLY A 280 31.44 -22.65 -13.37
N GLY A 281 30.60 -22.09 -14.25
CA GLY A 281 30.72 -20.68 -14.68
C GLY A 281 29.96 -19.67 -13.83
N ALA A 282 29.02 -20.14 -13.00
CA ALA A 282 28.17 -19.27 -12.20
C ALA A 282 28.76 -19.02 -10.80
N SER A 283 28.43 -17.88 -10.22
CA SER A 283 28.83 -17.47 -8.87
C SER A 283 27.68 -16.83 -8.12
N LEU A 284 27.74 -16.94 -6.79
CA LEU A 284 26.84 -16.23 -5.90
C LEU A 284 27.33 -14.80 -5.70
N PHE A 285 26.44 -13.83 -5.92
CA PHE A 285 26.67 -12.42 -5.63
C PHE A 285 25.60 -11.94 -4.65
N THR A 286 26.01 -11.29 -3.58
CA THR A 286 25.14 -10.83 -2.50
C THR A 286 25.08 -9.32 -2.45
N VAL A 287 23.87 -8.81 -2.21
CA VAL A 287 23.60 -7.39 -1.99
C VAL A 287 22.78 -7.26 -0.72
N ARG A 288 23.34 -6.66 0.33
CA ARG A 288 22.59 -6.21 1.50
C ARG A 288 22.19 -4.76 1.30
N ARG A 289 20.89 -4.48 1.41
CA ARG A 289 20.31 -3.14 1.29
C ARG A 289 19.62 -2.80 2.60
N GLU A 290 20.07 -1.72 3.22
CA GLU A 290 19.37 -1.06 4.31
C GLU A 290 18.72 0.21 3.76
N LEU A 291 17.38 0.24 3.75
CA LEU A 291 16.59 1.31 3.17
C LEU A 291 15.69 1.93 4.24
N ARG A 292 15.55 3.25 4.21
CA ARG A 292 14.58 3.98 5.04
C ARG A 292 13.61 4.71 4.14
N PHE A 293 12.35 4.33 4.26
CA PHE A 293 11.22 4.88 3.53
C PHE A 293 10.45 5.84 4.44
N ARG A 294 9.97 6.94 3.89
CA ARG A 294 8.99 7.83 4.51
C ARG A 294 7.68 7.75 3.74
N PHE A 295 6.58 7.87 4.46
CA PHE A 295 5.23 7.91 3.93
C PHE A 295 4.44 8.99 4.66
N ASP A 296 3.94 9.96 3.90
CA ASP A 296 2.84 10.80 4.36
C ASP A 296 1.47 10.20 3.96
N ARG A 297 0.38 10.93 4.22
CA ARG A 297 -0.97 10.43 3.89
C ARG A 297 -1.21 10.32 2.40
N GLU A 298 -0.62 11.19 1.59
CA GLU A 298 -0.76 11.14 0.13
C GLU A 298 0.02 9.95 -0.43
N ASP A 299 1.25 9.71 0.03
CA ASP A 299 2.05 8.53 -0.33
C ASP A 299 1.27 7.22 -0.15
N LEU A 300 0.65 7.07 1.02
CA LEU A 300 -0.15 5.89 1.36
C LEU A 300 -1.36 5.71 0.44
N LEU A 301 -1.98 6.81 0.00
CA LEU A 301 -3.13 6.79 -0.90
C LEU A 301 -2.71 6.53 -2.36
N ARG A 302 -1.53 7.02 -2.74
CA ARG A 302 -1.00 6.96 -4.11
C ARG A 302 -0.13 5.74 -4.38
N HIS A 303 0.13 4.91 -3.37
CA HIS A 303 1.07 3.78 -3.43
C HIS A 303 2.47 4.23 -3.85
N ARG A 304 2.95 5.28 -3.17
CA ARG A 304 4.27 5.88 -3.39
C ARG A 304 5.07 5.92 -2.11
N THR A 305 6.36 6.17 -2.25
CA THR A 305 7.29 6.29 -1.14
C THR A 305 8.39 7.31 -1.41
N GLU A 306 8.82 7.96 -0.36
CA GLU A 306 10.06 8.71 -0.34
C GLU A 306 11.19 7.86 0.22
N LEU A 307 12.30 7.72 -0.51
CA LEU A 307 13.48 7.03 -0.02
C LEU A 307 14.44 8.03 0.63
N LEU A 308 14.59 7.96 1.95
CA LEU A 308 15.43 8.89 2.72
C LEU A 308 16.91 8.48 2.67
N THR A 309 17.19 7.19 2.89
CA THR A 309 18.54 6.64 2.92
C THR A 309 18.61 5.28 2.24
N SER A 310 19.71 5.03 1.55
CA SER A 310 20.07 3.74 0.96
C SER A 310 21.51 3.38 1.28
N SER A 311 21.71 2.35 2.10
CA SER A 311 23.03 1.78 2.39
C SER A 311 23.14 0.43 1.70
N VAL A 312 24.10 0.29 0.78
CA VAL A 312 24.26 -0.89 -0.06
C VAL A 312 25.63 -1.50 0.19
N GLN A 313 25.64 -2.76 0.59
CA GLN A 313 26.85 -3.58 0.67
C GLN A 313 26.75 -4.69 -0.36
N ALA A 314 27.69 -4.75 -1.30
CA ALA A 314 27.57 -5.68 -2.43
C ALA A 314 28.89 -6.36 -2.78
N GLY A 315 28.86 -7.66 -3.02
CA GLY A 315 30.02 -8.42 -3.50
C GLY A 315 29.69 -9.89 -3.78
N PRO A 316 30.65 -10.68 -4.30
CA PRO A 316 32.06 -10.33 -4.46
C PRO A 316 32.31 -9.32 -5.59
N GLN A 317 33.01 -8.22 -5.31
CA GLN A 317 33.49 -7.25 -6.32
C GLN A 317 34.78 -6.55 -5.89
N SER A 318 35.50 -5.93 -6.82
CA SER A 318 36.74 -5.19 -6.49
C SER A 318 36.44 -3.89 -5.74
N CYS A 319 37.29 -3.49 -4.80
CA CYS A 319 37.20 -2.17 -4.13
C CYS A 319 37.36 -1.00 -5.11
N SER A 320 38.09 -1.21 -6.20
CA SER A 320 38.34 -0.20 -7.24
C SER A 320 37.24 -0.15 -8.30
N ALA A 321 36.19 -0.96 -8.18
CA ALA A 321 35.11 -0.98 -9.14
C ALA A 321 34.26 0.31 -9.05
N GLU A 322 34.02 0.93 -10.20
CA GLU A 322 33.04 2.00 -10.30
C GLU A 322 31.63 1.40 -10.24
N THR A 323 30.96 1.60 -9.11
CA THR A 323 29.67 0.96 -8.81
C THR A 323 28.48 1.92 -8.78
N ALA A 324 28.68 3.21 -9.09
CA ALA A 324 27.60 4.20 -9.05
C ALA A 324 26.49 3.88 -10.06
N GLY A 325 26.84 3.46 -11.28
CA GLY A 325 25.89 3.14 -12.34
C GLY A 325 25.37 1.70 -12.30
N VAL A 326 26.27 0.73 -12.16
CA VAL A 326 25.97 -0.71 -12.16
C VAL A 326 26.90 -1.43 -11.19
N LEU A 327 26.44 -2.53 -10.59
CA LEU A 327 27.29 -3.42 -9.80
C LEU A 327 28.19 -4.24 -10.73
N ARG A 328 29.41 -4.55 -10.28
CA ARG A 328 30.46 -5.19 -11.09
C ARG A 328 30.94 -6.51 -10.45
N PRO A 329 30.18 -7.61 -10.60
CA PRO A 329 30.50 -8.89 -9.97
C PRO A 329 31.85 -9.46 -10.40
N LEU A 330 32.61 -9.98 -9.44
CA LEU A 330 33.68 -10.94 -9.69
C LEU A 330 33.05 -12.33 -9.81
N LEU A 331 33.17 -12.94 -10.98
CA LEU A 331 32.63 -14.28 -11.27
C LEU A 331 33.65 -15.38 -10.96
N ALA A 332 33.21 -16.64 -11.10
CA ALA A 332 33.93 -17.84 -10.68
C ALA A 332 35.39 -17.83 -11.12
N GLY A 333 36.28 -18.11 -10.17
CA GLY A 333 37.73 -18.18 -10.39
C GLY A 333 38.44 -16.82 -10.49
N ARG A 334 37.70 -15.70 -10.58
CA ARG A 334 38.32 -14.36 -10.51
C ARG A 334 38.65 -14.00 -9.06
N SER A 335 39.71 -13.22 -8.91
CA SER A 335 40.16 -12.65 -7.63
C SER A 335 40.07 -11.12 -7.69
N PRO A 336 40.03 -10.42 -6.53
CA PRO A 336 40.08 -8.97 -6.53
C PRO A 336 41.38 -8.48 -7.14
N SER A 337 41.34 -7.32 -7.80
CA SER A 337 42.58 -6.67 -8.22
C SER A 337 43.40 -6.28 -7.00
N THR A 338 44.72 -6.43 -7.07
CA THR A 338 45.66 -5.87 -6.07
C THR A 338 45.77 -4.35 -6.16
N ARG A 339 45.14 -3.73 -7.17
CA ARG A 339 45.08 -2.29 -7.33
C ARG A 339 44.25 -1.68 -6.20
N ALA A 340 44.92 -0.91 -5.35
CA ALA A 340 44.26 -0.12 -4.32
C ALA A 340 43.23 0.85 -4.96
N PRO A 341 42.18 1.25 -4.23
CA PRO A 341 41.33 2.36 -4.64
C PRO A 341 42.16 3.59 -5.04
N ALA A 342 41.62 4.43 -5.92
CA ALA A 342 42.24 5.72 -6.19
C ALA A 342 42.44 6.48 -4.87
N GLY A 343 43.60 7.14 -4.72
CA GLY A 343 43.87 7.93 -3.53
C GLY A 343 42.87 9.08 -3.40
N THR A 344 42.44 9.37 -2.17
CA THR A 344 41.59 10.53 -1.88
C THR A 344 42.48 11.77 -1.78
N ASP A 345 42.23 12.79 -2.61
CA ASP A 345 42.85 14.10 -2.47
C ASP A 345 41.99 14.99 -1.57
N PRO A 346 42.43 15.33 -0.34
CA PRO A 346 41.65 16.16 0.59
C PRO A 346 41.53 17.63 0.15
N TYR A 347 42.29 18.06 -0.87
CA TYR A 347 42.26 19.41 -1.42
C TYR A 347 41.55 19.50 -2.77
N ALA A 348 41.11 18.37 -3.33
CA ALA A 348 40.30 18.36 -4.54
C ALA A 348 38.95 19.04 -4.25
N LEU A 349 38.66 20.11 -4.98
CA LEU A 349 37.38 20.81 -4.94
C LEU A 349 36.36 19.99 -5.75
N GLY A 350 35.83 18.93 -5.14
CA GLY A 350 34.78 18.09 -5.71
C GLY A 350 34.01 17.32 -4.64
N ASP A 351 32.76 16.98 -4.92
CA ASP A 351 31.88 16.19 -4.05
C ASP A 351 32.31 14.71 -4.05
N THR A 352 33.53 14.42 -3.61
CA THR A 352 34.02 13.04 -3.47
C THR A 352 33.74 12.55 -2.05
N THR A 353 32.68 11.76 -1.89
CA THR A 353 32.53 10.92 -0.69
C THR A 353 33.68 9.92 -0.61
N PRO A 354 34.31 9.71 0.55
CA PRO A 354 35.41 8.75 0.69
C PRO A 354 34.94 7.34 0.31
N ALA A 355 35.69 6.68 -0.59
CA ALA A 355 35.39 5.32 -1.03
C ALA A 355 35.66 4.34 0.13
N LEU A 356 34.59 3.77 0.70
CA LEU A 356 34.67 2.70 1.67
C LEU A 356 34.79 1.36 0.95
N CYS A 357 35.60 0.43 1.46
CA CYS A 357 35.61 -0.95 1.00
C CYS A 357 35.57 -1.91 2.18
N GLY A 358 34.74 -2.94 2.09
CA GLY A 358 34.66 -4.02 3.06
C GLY A 358 35.35 -5.29 2.56
N SER A 359 35.81 -6.12 3.49
CA SER A 359 36.22 -7.50 3.19
C SER A 359 35.01 -8.42 3.23
N LEU A 360 34.77 -9.19 2.16
CA LEU A 360 33.74 -10.22 2.16
C LEU A 360 34.18 -11.40 3.02
N ALA A 361 33.41 -11.70 4.06
CA ALA A 361 33.71 -12.80 4.98
C ALA A 361 33.68 -14.16 4.25
N PRO A 362 34.63 -15.08 4.49
CA PRO A 362 34.62 -16.41 3.87
C PRO A 362 33.34 -17.21 4.16
N GLY A 363 32.74 -17.03 5.35
CA GLY A 363 31.48 -17.67 5.73
C GLY A 363 30.24 -17.12 5.01
N ALA A 364 30.35 -15.97 4.33
CA ALA A 364 29.29 -15.42 3.49
C ALA A 364 29.29 -16.01 2.07
N GLN A 365 30.36 -16.71 1.69
CA GLN A 365 30.49 -17.36 0.39
C GLN A 365 30.03 -18.82 0.44
N PRO A 366 29.62 -19.40 -0.70
CA PRO A 366 29.37 -20.82 -0.79
C PRO A 366 30.61 -21.64 -0.46
N HIS A 367 30.46 -22.62 0.42
CA HIS A 367 31.54 -23.54 0.75
C HIS A 367 31.84 -24.45 -0.45
N HIS A 368 33.13 -24.71 -0.71
CA HIS A 368 33.54 -25.73 -1.68
C HIS A 368 33.05 -27.11 -1.22
N PRO A 369 32.59 -27.98 -2.15
CA PRO A 369 32.38 -29.38 -1.82
C PRO A 369 33.73 -29.98 -1.38
N LEU A 370 33.73 -30.62 -0.20
CA LEU A 370 34.88 -31.42 0.25
C LEU A 370 35.19 -32.45 -0.85
N ARG A 371 36.39 -32.39 -1.43
CA ARG A 371 36.89 -33.52 -2.23
C ARG A 371 36.91 -34.73 -1.31
N PRO A 372 36.31 -35.89 -1.69
CA PRO A 372 36.48 -37.09 -0.91
C PRO A 372 37.98 -37.38 -0.80
N ARG A 373 38.47 -37.56 0.44
CA ARG A 373 39.82 -38.04 0.71
C ARG A 373 40.01 -39.31 -0.11
N ALA A 374 40.98 -39.33 -1.02
CA ALA A 374 41.38 -40.56 -1.66
C ALA A 374 41.72 -41.57 -0.56
N PRO A 375 41.19 -42.81 -0.60
CA PRO A 375 41.63 -43.84 0.32
C PRO A 375 43.14 -44.01 0.11
N GLY A 376 43.90 -43.83 1.19
CA GLY A 376 45.35 -44.01 1.18
C GLY A 376 45.66 -45.41 0.66
N ARG A 377 46.60 -45.47 -0.28
CA ARG A 377 47.20 -46.73 -0.75
C ARG A 377 48.12 -47.31 0.30
#